data_AF-A0A3A1WYG1-F1
#
_entry.id   AF-A0A3A1WYG1-F1
#
_cell.length_a   1.000
_cell.length_b   1.000
_cell.length_c   1.000
_cell.angle_alpha   90.00
_cell.angle_beta   90.00
_cell.angle_gamma   90.00
#
_symmetry.space_group_name_H-M   'P 1'
#
loop_
_entity.id
_entity.type
_entity.pdbx_description
1 polymer ?
#
loop_
_entity_poly.entity_id
_entity_poly.type
_entity_poly.pdbx_seq_one_letter_code
_entity_poly.pdbx_strand_id
1 'polypeptide(L)'
;VNTLAVFSQELSVNAPMDFMSLSSYGSGTQTSGQIKVREDLSTDVRGKDILIVEDIVDSGRTLDWLVNELKGRGANSVKVFALLSKPARREVDVKIDYTGFEIPDAFVVGFGMDYDERYRNLNSIAVLKPSVYGN
;
A
#
# COMPACT_ATOMS: atom_id res chain seq x y z
N VAL A 1 -12.42 8.61 6.98
CA VAL A 1 -11.01 8.71 7.44
C VAL A 1 -10.30 7.46 6.96
N ASN A 2 -9.08 7.56 6.43
CA ASN A 2 -8.31 6.44 5.86
C ASN A 2 -6.93 6.29 6.56
N THR A 3 -6.19 5.25 6.19
CA THR A 3 -4.86 4.93 6.75
C THR A 3 -3.91 6.13 6.77
N LEU A 4 -3.72 6.80 5.63
CA LEU A 4 -2.79 7.93 5.49
C LEU A 4 -3.16 9.12 6.40
N ALA A 5 -4.45 9.43 6.50
CA ALA A 5 -4.92 10.54 7.32
C ALA A 5 -4.70 10.28 8.83
N VAL A 6 -5.02 9.07 9.32
CA VAL A 6 -4.77 8.75 10.74
C VAL A 6 -3.29 8.62 11.02
N PHE A 7 -2.54 7.98 10.12
CA PHE A 7 -1.10 7.82 10.29
C PHE A 7 -0.41 9.18 10.45
N SER A 8 -0.72 10.15 9.58
CA SER A 8 -0.11 11.48 9.66
C SER A 8 -0.53 12.29 10.90
N GLN A 9 -1.74 12.09 11.42
CA GLN A 9 -2.21 12.73 12.66
C GLN A 9 -1.51 12.18 13.91
N GLU A 10 -1.13 10.91 13.90
CA GLU A 10 -0.48 10.23 15.04
C GLU A 10 1.06 10.29 14.99
N LEU A 11 1.64 10.84 13.92
CA LEU A 11 3.09 11.04 13.83
C LEU A 11 3.56 12.06 14.87
N SER A 12 4.52 11.64 15.70
CA SER A 12 5.16 12.49 16.71
C SER A 12 6.27 13.38 16.14
N VAL A 13 6.61 13.22 14.86
CA VAL A 13 7.68 13.94 14.17
C VAL A 13 7.13 14.70 12.97
N ASN A 14 7.76 15.82 12.63
CA ASN A 14 7.43 16.55 11.41
C ASN A 14 8.00 15.78 10.20
N ALA A 15 7.12 15.39 9.28
CA ALA A 15 7.47 14.69 8.06
C ALA A 15 6.71 15.31 6.87
N PRO A 16 7.40 15.75 5.81
CA PRO A 16 6.76 16.14 4.56
C PRO A 16 6.00 14.96 3.95
N MET A 17 4.77 15.20 3.51
CA MET A 17 3.93 14.20 2.85
C MET A 17 3.94 14.44 1.33
N ASP A 18 4.07 13.38 0.56
CA ASP A 18 3.99 13.37 -0.90
C ASP A 18 3.27 12.10 -1.34
N PHE A 19 2.69 12.10 -2.53
CA PHE A 19 1.83 11.02 -3.00
C PHE A 19 2.27 10.54 -4.37
N MET A 20 2.24 9.24 -4.58
CA MET A 20 2.50 8.60 -5.87
C MET A 20 1.31 7.72 -6.21
N SER A 21 0.83 7.80 -7.45
CA SER A 21 -0.25 6.94 -7.95
C SER A 21 0.35 5.91 -8.90
N LEU A 22 0.22 4.63 -8.54
CA LEU A 22 0.67 3.50 -9.34
C LEU A 22 -0.52 2.72 -9.88
N SER A 23 -0.35 2.13 -11.06
CA SER A 23 -1.26 1.11 -11.57
C SER A 23 -0.51 -0.05 -12.19
N SER A 24 -0.95 -1.26 -11.92
CA SER A 24 -0.43 -2.47 -12.58
C SER A 24 -0.96 -2.55 -14.01
N TYR A 25 -0.14 -2.98 -14.96
CA TYR A 25 -0.64 -3.38 -16.27
C TYR A 25 -1.38 -4.73 -16.13
N GLY A 26 -2.61 -4.83 -16.65
CA GLY A 26 -3.48 -6.00 -16.50
C GLY A 26 -4.95 -5.60 -16.34
N SER A 27 -5.86 -6.56 -16.44
CA SER A 27 -7.28 -6.39 -16.13
C SER A 27 -7.68 -7.30 -14.96
N GLY A 28 -8.55 -6.82 -14.07
CA GLY A 28 -9.01 -7.60 -12.91
C GLY A 28 -7.94 -7.77 -11.82
N THR A 29 -7.87 -8.96 -11.21
CA THR A 29 -7.00 -9.28 -10.06
C THR A 29 -5.62 -9.81 -10.42
N GLN A 30 -5.29 -9.91 -11.71
CA GLN A 30 -4.00 -10.41 -12.19
C GLN A 30 -3.11 -9.25 -12.66
N THR A 31 -1.92 -9.14 -12.07
CA THR A 31 -0.91 -8.15 -12.45
C THR A 31 0.08 -8.74 -13.44
N SER A 32 0.41 -8.05 -14.54
CA SER A 32 1.47 -8.48 -15.47
C SER A 32 2.89 -8.31 -14.92
N GLY A 33 3.02 -7.77 -13.70
CA GLY A 33 4.30 -7.41 -13.08
C GLY A 33 4.88 -6.08 -13.59
N GLN A 34 4.33 -5.51 -14.65
CA GLN A 34 4.71 -4.16 -15.08
C GLN A 34 3.92 -3.11 -14.28
N ILE A 35 4.63 -2.11 -13.75
CA ILE A 35 4.05 -0.99 -13.01
C ILE A 35 4.07 0.26 -13.91
N LYS A 36 2.94 0.98 -13.95
CA LYS A 36 2.80 2.30 -14.57
C LYS A 36 2.68 3.35 -13.48
N VAL A 37 3.57 4.35 -13.50
CA VAL A 37 3.43 5.57 -12.71
C VAL A 37 2.39 6.47 -13.39
N ARG A 38 1.30 6.77 -12.69
CA ARG A 38 0.27 7.73 -13.15
C ARG A 38 0.57 9.14 -12.67
N GLU A 39 1.02 9.24 -11.43
CA GLU A 39 1.44 10.48 -10.78
C GLU A 39 2.71 10.16 -10.00
N ASP A 40 3.78 10.90 -10.27
CA ASP A 40 5.07 10.75 -9.62
C ASP A 40 5.21 11.75 -8.47
N LEU A 41 6.17 11.51 -7.58
CA LEU A 41 6.49 12.40 -6.46
C LEU A 41 6.89 13.78 -6.99
N SER A 42 6.38 14.82 -6.32
CA SER A 42 6.81 16.20 -6.55
C SER A 42 8.17 16.51 -5.91
N THR A 43 8.53 15.73 -4.89
CA THR A 43 9.72 15.91 -4.06
C THR A 43 10.88 15.03 -4.54
N ASP A 44 12.08 15.61 -4.71
CA ASP A 44 13.31 14.82 -4.92
C ASP A 44 13.61 13.98 -3.68
N VAL A 45 13.77 12.66 -3.87
CA VAL A 45 14.00 11.68 -2.80
C VAL A 45 15.47 11.46 -2.49
N ARG A 46 16.39 12.01 -3.29
CA ARG A 46 17.83 11.79 -3.12
C ARG A 46 18.32 12.20 -1.73
N GLY A 47 19.01 11.29 -1.06
CA GLY A 47 19.56 11.48 0.28
C GLY A 47 18.52 11.56 1.41
N LYS A 48 17.24 11.28 1.14
CA LYS A 48 16.18 11.32 2.16
C LYS A 48 15.86 9.95 2.74
N ASP A 49 15.42 9.95 3.98
CA ASP A 49 14.80 8.78 4.62
C ASP A 49 13.32 8.75 4.25
N ILE A 50 12.92 7.70 3.52
CA ILE A 50 11.57 7.55 3.01
C ILE A 50 10.84 6.48 3.82
N LEU A 51 9.63 6.82 4.27
CA LEU A 51 8.68 5.86 4.82
C LEU A 51 7.49 5.74 3.87
N ILE A 52 7.36 4.58 3.24
CA ILE A 52 6.17 4.22 2.46
C ILE A 52 5.06 3.84 3.44
N VAL A 53 3.86 4.37 3.26
CA VAL A 53 2.69 4.11 4.11
C VAL A 53 1.60 3.48 3.26
N GLU A 54 1.36 2.18 3.46
CA GLU A 54 0.35 1.39 2.74
C GLU A 54 -0.82 1.01 3.65
N ASP A 55 -2.00 0.86 3.06
CA ASP A 55 -3.16 0.29 3.74
C ASP A 55 -3.06 -1.24 3.85
N ILE A 56 -2.68 -1.93 2.77
CA ILE A 56 -2.55 -3.38 2.74
C ILE A 56 -1.40 -3.85 1.84
N VAL A 57 -0.60 -4.80 2.34
CA VAL A 57 0.40 -5.50 1.52
C VAL A 57 -0.02 -6.95 1.30
N ASP A 58 -0.34 -7.24 0.04
CA ASP A 58 -0.84 -8.53 -0.43
C ASP A 58 0.30 -9.34 -1.09
N SER A 59 0.36 -9.38 -2.43
CA SER A 59 1.45 -10.05 -3.18
C SER A 59 2.83 -9.46 -2.94
N GLY A 60 2.90 -8.18 -2.58
CA GLY A 60 4.15 -7.43 -2.39
C GLY A 60 4.81 -6.93 -3.68
N ARG A 61 4.32 -7.30 -4.88
CA ARG A 61 4.98 -6.95 -6.16
C ARG A 61 5.10 -5.45 -6.40
N THR A 62 4.00 -4.71 -6.25
CA THR A 62 4.01 -3.24 -6.42
C THR A 62 4.91 -2.57 -5.41
N LEU A 63 4.87 -3.03 -4.15
CA LEU A 63 5.67 -2.49 -3.07
C LEU A 63 7.17 -2.76 -3.29
N ASP A 64 7.55 -3.97 -3.69
CA ASP A 64 8.94 -4.31 -4.02
C ASP A 64 9.48 -3.42 -5.15
N TRP A 65 8.70 -3.26 -6.22
CA TRP A 65 9.03 -2.34 -7.30
C TRP A 65 9.24 -0.91 -6.77
N LEU A 66 8.33 -0.39 -5.95
CA LEU A 66 8.41 0.97 -5.41
C LEU A 66 9.63 1.15 -4.50
N VAL A 67 9.94 0.17 -3.65
CA VAL A 67 11.13 0.18 -2.81
C VAL A 67 12.40 0.26 -3.65
N ASN A 68 12.49 -0.55 -4.70
CA ASN A 68 13.65 -0.58 -5.60
C ASN A 68 13.77 0.71 -6.42
N GLU A 69 12.64 1.25 -6.89
CA GLU A 69 12.58 2.52 -7.62
C GLU A 69 13.11 3.69 -6.76
N LEU A 70 12.61 3.83 -5.52
CA LEU A 70 13.02 4.91 -4.62
C LEU A 70 14.50 4.79 -4.20
N LYS A 71 14.99 3.57 -3.98
CA LYS A 71 16.43 3.32 -3.76
C LYS A 71 17.25 3.70 -5.00
N GLY A 72 16.79 3.33 -6.20
CA GLY A 72 17.44 3.66 -7.47
C GLY A 72 17.51 5.17 -7.73
N ARG A 73 16.54 5.95 -7.25
CA ARG A 73 16.54 7.42 -7.27
C ARG A 73 17.52 8.05 -6.26
N GLY A 74 18.13 7.24 -5.40
CA GLY A 74 19.15 7.67 -4.45
C GLY A 74 18.63 8.03 -3.06
N ALA A 75 17.49 7.50 -2.63
CA ALA A 75 17.03 7.62 -1.24
C ALA A 75 18.10 7.08 -0.27
N ASN A 76 18.26 7.73 0.90
CA ASN A 76 19.19 7.31 1.95
C ASN A 76 18.71 6.02 2.63
N SER A 77 17.41 5.94 2.93
CA SER A 77 16.76 4.73 3.38
C SER A 77 15.33 4.67 2.86
N VAL A 78 14.80 3.46 2.70
CA VAL A 78 13.39 3.22 2.34
C VAL A 78 12.87 2.18 3.32
N LYS A 79 11.89 2.57 4.13
CA LYS A 79 11.17 1.72 5.07
C LYS A 79 9.70 1.64 4.70
N VAL A 80 9.03 0.60 5.19
CA VAL A 80 7.60 0.37 4.92
C VAL A 80 6.80 0.26 6.21
N PHE A 81 5.75 1.06 6.30
CA PHE A 81 4.60 0.81 7.17
C PHE A 81 3.46 0.22 6.35
N ALA A 82 2.81 -0.81 6.89
CA ALA A 82 1.57 -1.36 6.34
C ALA A 82 0.55 -1.52 7.46
N LEU A 83 -0.66 -0.97 7.29
CA LEU A 83 -1.73 -1.19 8.26
C LEU A 83 -2.11 -2.67 8.31
N LEU A 84 -2.29 -3.31 7.16
CA LEU A 84 -2.57 -4.73 7.03
C LEU A 84 -1.48 -5.46 6.23
N SER A 85 -1.15 -6.67 6.63
CA SER A 85 -0.27 -7.57 5.88
C SER A 85 -0.94 -8.92 5.69
N LYS A 86 -0.84 -9.49 4.49
CA LYS A 86 -1.26 -10.86 4.16
C LYS A 86 -0.05 -11.73 3.80
N PRO A 87 0.71 -12.25 4.79
CA PRO A 87 1.88 -13.08 4.51
C PRO A 87 1.56 -14.30 3.62
N ALA A 88 0.36 -14.89 3.79
CA ALA A 88 -0.07 -16.06 3.03
C ALA A 88 -0.22 -15.82 1.52
N ARG A 89 -0.29 -14.56 1.07
CA ARG A 89 -0.42 -14.19 -0.35
C ARG A 89 0.84 -13.60 -0.96
N ARG A 90 1.93 -13.54 -0.19
CA ARG A 90 3.19 -12.94 -0.60
C ARG A 90 3.80 -13.73 -1.77
N GLU A 91 4.11 -13.04 -2.86
CA GLU A 91 4.74 -13.64 -4.05
C GLU A 91 6.20 -13.21 -4.22
N VAL A 92 6.59 -12.12 -3.56
CA VAL A 92 7.97 -11.60 -3.51
C VAL A 92 8.35 -11.27 -2.07
N ASP A 93 9.59 -11.52 -1.69
CA ASP A 93 10.07 -11.16 -0.36
C ASP A 93 10.27 -9.64 -0.27
N VAL A 94 9.35 -8.96 0.41
CA VAL A 94 9.44 -7.53 0.69
C VAL A 94 9.25 -7.28 2.17
N LYS A 95 10.27 -6.67 2.76
CA LYS A 95 10.32 -6.38 4.19
C LYS A 95 9.31 -5.27 4.54
N ILE A 96 8.48 -5.54 5.53
CA ILE A 96 7.62 -4.55 6.17
C ILE A 96 8.26 -4.21 7.52
N ASP A 97 8.72 -2.98 7.68
CA ASP A 97 9.41 -2.54 8.91
C ASP A 97 8.44 -2.31 10.06
N TYR A 98 7.21 -1.88 9.74
CA TYR A 98 6.16 -1.58 10.71
C TYR A 98 4.84 -2.18 10.23
N THR A 99 4.39 -3.26 10.87
CA THR A 99 3.11 -3.91 10.54
C THR A 99 2.08 -3.57 11.61
N GLY A 100 0.91 -3.07 11.19
CA GLY A 100 -0.23 -2.87 12.09
C GLY A 100 -0.85 -4.20 12.51
N PHE A 101 -1.41 -4.93 11.53
CA PHE A 101 -2.05 -6.23 11.75
C PHE A 101 -1.68 -7.21 10.64
N GLU A 102 -1.33 -8.43 11.02
CA GLU A 102 -1.32 -9.56 10.10
C GLU A 102 -2.72 -10.17 10.02
N ILE A 103 -3.22 -10.38 8.81
CA ILE A 103 -4.55 -10.93 8.56
C ILE A 103 -4.46 -12.18 7.67
N PRO A 104 -5.42 -13.12 7.80
CA PRO A 104 -5.52 -14.24 6.87
C PRO A 104 -5.87 -13.75 5.46
N ASP A 105 -5.91 -14.68 4.50
CA ASP A 105 -6.43 -14.39 3.18
C ASP A 105 -7.97 -14.22 3.20
N ALA A 106 -8.40 -13.01 3.55
CA ALA A 106 -9.79 -12.58 3.54
C ALA A 106 -9.96 -11.35 2.64
N PHE A 107 -11.04 -11.27 1.87
CA PHE A 107 -11.36 -10.08 1.10
C PHE A 107 -11.83 -8.98 2.06
N VAL A 108 -11.01 -7.96 2.29
CA VAL A 108 -11.30 -6.86 3.23
C VAL A 108 -11.62 -5.57 2.48
N VAL A 109 -12.52 -4.77 3.03
CA VAL A 109 -12.90 -3.44 2.54
C VAL A 109 -13.03 -2.46 3.71
N GLY A 110 -13.10 -1.17 3.40
CA GLY A 110 -13.22 -0.13 4.41
C GLY A 110 -11.91 0.55 4.73
N PHE A 111 -11.99 1.68 5.43
CA PHE A 111 -10.82 2.46 5.86
C PHE A 111 -9.85 2.87 4.73
N GLY A 112 -10.38 3.03 3.51
CA GLY A 112 -9.60 3.31 2.29
C GLY A 112 -9.60 2.17 1.28
N MET A 113 -9.69 0.91 1.74
CA MET A 113 -9.76 -0.27 0.89
C MET A 113 -11.14 -0.43 0.24
N ASP A 114 -11.19 -0.95 -0.98
CA ASP A 114 -12.41 -1.01 -1.77
C ASP A 114 -12.73 -2.38 -2.38
N TYR A 115 -13.97 -2.47 -2.87
CA TYR A 115 -14.38 -3.39 -3.91
C TYR A 115 -15.18 -2.60 -4.94
N ASP A 116 -14.70 -2.54 -6.19
CA ASP A 116 -15.32 -1.78 -7.29
C ASP A 116 -15.58 -0.31 -6.91
N GLU A 117 -14.57 0.34 -6.31
CA GLU A 117 -14.62 1.72 -5.81
C GLU A 117 -15.63 1.99 -4.69
N ARG A 118 -16.24 0.94 -4.12
CA ARG A 118 -17.18 1.04 -3.00
C ARG A 118 -16.52 0.71 -1.68
N TYR A 119 -17.21 1.07 -0.59
CA TYR A 119 -16.86 0.74 0.81
C TYR A 119 -15.65 1.47 1.40
N ARG A 120 -14.84 2.22 0.61
CA ARG A 120 -13.70 3.01 1.12
C ARG A 120 -14.05 3.89 2.34
N ASN A 121 -15.28 4.36 2.39
CA ASN A 121 -15.80 5.30 3.39
C ASN A 121 -16.17 4.66 4.74
N LEU A 122 -16.12 3.33 4.89
CA LEU A 122 -16.37 2.69 6.17
C LEU A 122 -15.29 3.09 7.18
N ASN A 123 -15.70 3.41 8.41
CA ASN A 123 -14.82 3.74 9.54
C ASN A 123 -14.25 2.50 10.24
N SER A 124 -14.43 1.33 9.64
CA SER A 124 -13.96 0.04 10.11
C SER A 124 -13.43 -0.77 8.93
N ILE A 125 -12.64 -1.79 9.23
CA ILE A 125 -12.17 -2.79 8.28
C ILE A 125 -13.08 -4.00 8.42
N ALA A 126 -13.69 -4.44 7.32
CA ALA A 126 -14.66 -5.52 7.31
C ALA A 126 -14.34 -6.56 6.24
N VAL A 127 -14.66 -7.83 6.53
CA VAL A 127 -14.59 -8.90 5.52
C VAL A 127 -15.85 -8.83 4.65
N LEU A 128 -15.66 -8.74 3.34
CA LEU A 128 -16.74 -8.73 2.38
C LEU A 128 -17.34 -10.15 2.26
N LYS A 129 -18.67 -10.25 2.23
CA LYS A 129 -19.34 -11.54 2.06
C LYS A 129 -19.06 -12.11 0.66
N PRO A 130 -18.76 -13.41 0.52
CA PRO A 130 -18.52 -14.05 -0.78
C PRO A 130 -19.64 -13.81 -1.80
N SER A 131 -20.91 -13.76 -1.38
CA SER A 131 -22.05 -13.48 -2.26
C SER A 131 -22.03 -12.11 -2.96
N VAL A 132 -21.08 -11.23 -2.63
CA VAL A 132 -20.92 -9.91 -3.24
C VAL A 132 -19.89 -9.92 -4.39
N TYR A 133 -18.97 -10.87 -4.40
CA TYR A 133 -17.88 -10.97 -5.39
C TYR A 133 -17.69 -12.36 -6.02
N GLY A 134 -18.29 -13.38 -5.43
CA GLY A 134 -18.49 -14.68 -6.03
C GLY A 134 -19.83 -14.69 -6.75
N ASN A 135 -19.83 -15.20 -7.98
CA ASN A 135 -21.07 -15.56 -8.67
C ASN A 135 -21.83 -16.65 -7.91
#